data_AF-A0A1H5R7E6-F1
#
_entry.id   AF-A0A1H5R7E6-F1
#
_cell.length_a   1.000
_cell.length_b   1.000
_cell.length_c   1.000
_cell.angle_alpha   90.00
_cell.angle_beta   90.00
_cell.angle_gamma   90.00
#
_symmetry.space_group_name_H-M   'P 1'
#
loop_
_entity.id
_entity.type
_entity.pdbx_description
1 polymer ?
#
loop_
_entity_poly.entity_id
_entity_poly.type
_entity_poly.pdbx_seq_one_letter_code
_entity_poly.pdbx_strand_id
1 'polypeptide(L)'
;MLDPKTVALDAIAPAVARWRAARCGAARLAATAAQAEKDIIAALGDADIGTVDGRPVVRRDVQERQGFAFGLFRTEHPELADRYITRRRRESLKMPRLDTEAEAS
;
A
#
# COMPACT_ATOMS: atom_id res chain seq x y z
N MET A 1 2.63 35.51 -2.01
CA MET A 1 1.50 34.77 -1.40
C MET A 1 0.34 34.84 -2.38
N LEU A 2 -0.16 33.70 -2.86
CA LEU A 2 -1.39 33.65 -3.66
C LEU A 2 -2.58 33.55 -2.69
N ASP A 3 -3.47 34.53 -2.74
CA ASP A 3 -4.71 34.50 -1.98
C ASP A 3 -5.64 33.42 -2.55
N PRO A 4 -6.10 32.45 -1.74
CA PRO A 4 -6.97 31.41 -2.23
C PRO A 4 -8.35 31.99 -2.58
N LYS A 5 -8.72 31.94 -3.87
CA LYS A 5 -10.07 32.29 -4.32
C LYS A 5 -11.08 31.31 -3.73
N THR A 6 -12.07 31.81 -2.99
CA THR A 6 -13.13 31.02 -2.38
C THR A 6 -14.38 31.01 -3.26
N VAL A 7 -15.11 29.89 -3.26
CA VAL A 7 -16.40 29.72 -3.95
C VAL A 7 -17.38 29.02 -3.02
N ALA A 8 -18.61 29.53 -2.95
CA ALA A 8 -19.70 28.93 -2.19
C ALA A 8 -20.22 27.66 -2.90
N LEU A 9 -20.39 26.57 -2.15
CA LEU A 9 -20.82 25.26 -2.69
C LEU A 9 -22.17 24.80 -2.14
N ASP A 10 -22.96 25.70 -1.54
CA ASP A 10 -24.23 25.37 -0.87
C ASP A 10 -25.20 24.62 -1.79
N ALA A 11 -25.28 25.01 -3.06
CA ALA A 11 -26.11 24.38 -4.08
C ALA A 11 -25.75 22.90 -4.35
N ILE A 12 -24.51 22.49 -4.06
CA ILE A 12 -24.02 21.11 -4.23
C ILE A 12 -23.67 20.44 -2.91
N ALA A 13 -24.08 21.01 -1.77
CA ALA A 13 -23.79 20.46 -0.44
C ALA A 13 -24.15 18.97 -0.29
N PRO A 14 -25.28 18.46 -0.83
CA PRO A 14 -25.57 17.03 -0.78
C PRO A 14 -24.53 16.16 -1.51
N ALA A 15 -23.99 16.63 -2.64
CA ALA A 15 -22.94 15.91 -3.37
C ALA A 15 -21.62 15.88 -2.59
N VAL A 16 -21.26 17.01 -1.95
CA VAL A 16 -20.08 17.10 -1.07
C VAL A 16 -20.22 16.14 0.12
N ALA A 17 -21.41 16.04 0.72
CA ALA A 17 -21.69 15.11 1.82
C ALA A 17 -21.53 13.65 1.39
N ARG A 18 -22.10 13.26 0.24
CA ARG A 18 -21.93 11.90 -0.33
C ARG A 18 -20.47 11.58 -0.61
N TRP A 19 -19.73 12.54 -1.20
CA TRP A 19 -18.31 12.37 -1.46
C TRP A 19 -17.51 12.16 -0.18
N ARG A 20 -17.76 12.95 0.88
CA ARG A 20 -17.10 12.78 2.18
C ARG A 20 -17.41 11.41 2.79
N ALA A 21 -18.67 11.01 2.79
CA ALA A 21 -19.08 9.71 3.32
C ALA A 21 -18.41 8.55 2.57
N ALA A 22 -18.41 8.58 1.24
CA ALA A 22 -17.75 7.59 0.40
C ALA A 22 -16.24 7.55 0.66
N ARG A 23 -15.58 8.72 0.77
CA ARG A 23 -14.15 8.82 1.05
C ARG A 23 -13.79 8.28 2.44
N CYS A 24 -14.58 8.59 3.46
CA CYS A 24 -14.39 8.05 4.81
C CYS A 24 -14.62 6.54 4.83
N GLY A 25 -15.65 6.04 4.13
CA GLY A 25 -15.88 4.60 3.97
C GLY A 25 -14.70 3.90 3.31
N ALA A 26 -14.21 4.43 2.19
CA ALA A 26 -13.03 3.91 1.50
C ALA A 26 -11.78 3.92 2.39
N ALA A 27 -11.56 4.99 3.15
CA ALA A 27 -10.44 5.08 4.09
C ALA A 27 -10.52 4.00 5.20
N ARG A 28 -11.72 3.74 5.73
CA ARG A 28 -11.93 2.67 6.72
C ARG A 28 -11.64 1.29 6.13
N LEU A 29 -12.18 1.00 4.94
CA LEU A 29 -11.93 -0.27 4.25
C LEU A 29 -10.45 -0.46 3.94
N ALA A 30 -9.76 0.60 3.51
CA ALA A 30 -8.32 0.58 3.28
C ALA A 30 -7.54 0.31 4.58
N ALA A 31 -7.95 0.93 5.69
CA ALA A 31 -7.33 0.66 7.00
C ALA A 31 -7.56 -0.78 7.46
N THR A 32 -8.77 -1.32 7.28
CA THR A 32 -9.09 -2.72 7.59
C THR A 32 -8.26 -3.67 6.72
N ALA A 33 -8.16 -3.42 5.41
CA ALA A 33 -7.34 -4.23 4.51
C ALA A 33 -5.85 -4.18 4.89
N ALA A 34 -5.33 -3.00 5.24
CA ALA A 34 -3.95 -2.84 5.69
C ALA A 34 -3.68 -3.55 7.02
N GLN A 35 -4.65 -3.61 7.93
CA GLN A 35 -4.52 -4.37 9.16
C GLN A 35 -4.52 -5.88 8.88
N ALA A 36 -5.46 -6.37 8.06
CA ALA A 36 -5.48 -7.77 7.66
C ALA A 36 -4.19 -8.19 6.94
N GLU A 37 -3.62 -7.33 6.08
CA GLU A 37 -2.33 -7.58 5.44
C GLU A 37 -1.20 -7.76 6.47
N LYS A 38 -1.15 -6.91 7.51
CA LYS A 38 -0.17 -7.07 8.60
C LYS A 38 -0.36 -8.38 9.35
N ASP A 39 -1.61 -8.74 9.65
CA ASP A 39 -1.93 -9.97 10.39
C ASP A 39 -1.53 -11.20 9.56
N ILE A 40 -1.77 -11.19 8.25
CA ILE A 40 -1.35 -12.25 7.32
C ILE A 40 0.18 -12.33 7.23
N ILE A 41 0.88 -11.19 7.12
CA ILE A 41 2.36 -11.14 7.10
C ILE A 41 2.92 -11.72 8.41
N ALA A 42 2.34 -11.36 9.55
CA ALA A 42 2.76 -11.90 10.84
C ALA A 42 2.54 -13.41 10.94
N ALA A 43 1.41 -13.92 10.44
CA ALA A 43 1.10 -15.35 10.42
C ALA A 43 2.00 -16.15 9.47
N LEU A 44 2.39 -15.57 8.33
CA LEU A 44 3.31 -16.19 7.37
C LEU A 44 4.72 -16.40 7.94
N GLY A 45 5.17 -15.56 8.87
CA GLY A 45 6.51 -15.66 9.45
C GLY A 45 7.59 -15.50 8.38
N ASP A 46 8.38 -16.55 8.12
CA ASP A 46 9.42 -16.59 7.08
C ASP A 46 8.98 -17.37 5.82
N ALA A 47 7.74 -17.84 5.76
CA ALA A 47 7.22 -18.57 4.60
C ALA A 47 7.00 -17.64 3.39
N ASP A 48 7.34 -18.15 2.21
CA ASP A 48 7.12 -17.44 0.93
C ASP A 48 5.68 -17.59 0.41
N ILE A 49 4.98 -18.67 0.78
CA ILE A 49 3.64 -19.02 0.30
C ILE A 49 2.74 -19.39 1.48
N GLY A 50 1.54 -18.81 1.53
CA GLY A 50 0.48 -19.19 2.46
C GLY A 50 -0.67 -19.87 1.73
N THR A 51 -1.21 -20.91 2.36
CA THR A 51 -2.29 -21.74 1.80
C THR A 51 -3.55 -21.68 2.67
N VAL A 52 -4.71 -21.86 2.05
CA VAL A 52 -6.00 -22.11 2.70
C VAL A 52 -6.60 -23.34 2.01
N ASP A 53 -7.03 -24.33 2.80
CA ASP A 53 -7.52 -25.63 2.30
C ASP A 53 -6.56 -26.30 1.30
N GLY A 54 -5.25 -26.19 1.56
CA GLY A 54 -4.19 -26.73 0.71
C GLY A 54 -3.93 -25.96 -0.59
N ARG A 55 -4.68 -24.88 -0.87
CA ARG A 55 -4.53 -24.06 -2.07
C ARG A 55 -3.72 -22.79 -1.78
N PRO A 56 -2.75 -22.40 -2.61
CA PRO A 56 -1.97 -21.18 -2.41
C PRO A 56 -2.84 -19.93 -2.62
N VAL A 57 -2.96 -19.10 -1.60
CA VAL A 57 -3.79 -17.88 -1.63
C VAL A 57 -2.97 -16.60 -1.49
N VAL A 58 -1.79 -16.69 -0.88
CA VAL A 58 -0.91 -15.54 -0.68
C VAL A 58 0.53 -15.92 -1.01
N ARG A 59 1.21 -15.03 -1.72
CA ARG A 59 2.65 -15.08 -1.90
C ARG A 59 3.27 -13.84 -1.28
N ARG A 60 4.27 -14.04 -0.42
CA ARG A 60 5.08 -12.98 0.13
C ARG A 60 6.16 -12.61 -0.88
N ASP A 61 6.10 -11.40 -1.39
CA ASP A 61 7.20 -10.83 -2.17
C ASP A 61 7.93 -9.83 -1.27
N VAL A 62 9.19 -10.15 -0.96
CA VAL A 62 10.10 -9.23 -0.28
C VAL A 62 10.81 -8.43 -1.35
N GLN A 63 10.41 -7.17 -1.52
CA GLN A 63 11.15 -6.25 -2.37
C GLN A 63 12.14 -5.47 -1.52
N GLU A 64 13.42 -5.79 -1.68
CA GLU A 64 14.49 -4.91 -1.24
C GLU A 64 14.69 -3.81 -2.28
N ARG A 65 14.46 -2.55 -1.90
CA ARG A 65 14.86 -1.39 -2.71
C ARG A 65 15.93 -0.61 -1.96
N GLN A 66 16.88 -0.03 -2.68
CA GLN A 66 17.76 1.00 -2.13
C GLN A 66 16.89 2.17 -1.68
N GLY A 67 16.75 2.34 -0.37
CA GLY A 67 15.83 3.29 0.21
C GLY A 67 16.61 4.43 0.79
N PHE A 68 16.68 5.54 0.07
CA PHE A 68 17.28 6.75 0.60
C PHE A 68 16.48 7.96 0.14
N ALA A 69 16.31 8.95 1.03
CA ALA A 69 15.76 10.25 0.67
C ALA A 69 16.84 11.04 -0.09
N PHE A 70 17.15 10.56 -1.30
CA PHE A 70 18.34 10.91 -2.07
C PHE A 70 18.43 12.41 -2.39
N GLY A 71 17.28 13.09 -2.51
CA GLY A 71 17.25 14.53 -2.79
C GLY A 71 17.78 15.40 -1.64
N LEU A 72 17.37 15.12 -0.40
CA LEU A 72 17.76 15.96 0.73
C LEU A 72 19.21 15.72 1.13
N PHE A 73 19.63 14.45 1.20
CA PHE A 73 20.98 14.10 1.61
C PHE A 73 22.06 14.43 0.58
N ARG A 74 21.77 14.33 -0.73
CA ARG A 74 22.75 14.78 -1.75
C ARG A 74 22.99 16.30 -1.68
N THR A 75 22.01 17.05 -1.17
CA THR A 75 22.11 18.49 -0.96
C THR A 75 22.92 18.82 0.30
N GLU A 76 22.72 18.08 1.39
CA GLU A 76 23.37 18.33 2.68
C GLU A 76 24.77 17.70 2.81
N HIS A 77 25.00 16.53 2.20
CA HIS A 77 26.21 15.72 2.34
C HIS A 77 26.62 15.03 1.02
N PRO A 78 26.97 15.79 -0.03
CA PRO A 78 27.32 15.23 -1.34
C PRO A 78 28.52 14.26 -1.31
N GLU A 79 29.47 14.46 -0.39
CA GLU A 79 30.66 13.64 -0.21
C GLU A 79 30.40 12.25 0.39
N LEU A 80 29.22 12.05 0.98
CA LEU A 80 28.81 10.78 1.60
C LEU A 80 27.78 10.00 0.76
N ALA A 81 27.22 10.63 -0.29
CA ALA A 81 26.14 10.06 -1.10
C ALA A 81 26.50 8.73 -1.76
N ASP A 82 27.76 8.55 -2.15
CA ASP A 82 28.23 7.32 -2.81
C ASP A 82 28.60 6.20 -1.81
N ARG A 83 28.58 6.47 -0.50
CA ARG A 83 29.09 5.56 0.55
C ARG A 83 28.03 4.95 1.46
N TYR A 84 26.81 5.49 1.48
CA TYR A 84 25.75 5.02 2.38
C TYR A 84 24.70 4.19 1.63
N ILE A 85 24.68 2.87 1.90
CA ILE A 85 23.63 1.96 1.42
C ILE A 85 22.68 1.69 2.59
N THR A 86 21.53 2.36 2.61
CA THR A 86 20.43 1.98 3.51
C THR A 86 19.45 1.07 2.75
N ARG A 87 19.25 -0.16 3.26
CA ARG A 87 18.32 -1.14 2.68
C ARG A 87 16.93 -0.91 3.24
N ARG A 88 15.93 -0.72 2.37
CA ARG A 88 14.52 -0.69 2.78
C ARG A 88 13.87 -1.99 2.34
N ARG A 89 13.52 -2.83 3.32
CA ARG A 89 12.71 -4.03 3.12
C ARG A 89 11.25 -3.61 3.06
N ARG A 90 10.59 -3.83 1.92
CA ARG A 90 9.13 -3.71 1.81
C ARG A 90 8.56 -5.09 1.53
N GLU A 91 7.69 -5.53 2.42
CA GLU A 91 6.93 -6.74 2.24
C GLU A 91 5.60 -6.37 1.62
N SER A 92 5.19 -7.15 0.62
CA SER A 92 3.89 -7.01 -0.01
C SER A 92 3.33 -8.39 -0.31
N LEU A 93 2.03 -8.54 -0.11
CA LEU A 93 1.33 -9.76 -0.50
C LEU A 93 0.85 -9.64 -1.95
N LYS A 94 1.06 -10.70 -2.72
CA LYS A 94 0.34 -10.91 -3.98
C LYS A 94 -0.69 -12.00 -3.77
N MET A 95 -1.93 -11.68 -4.13
CA MET A 95 -3.01 -12.65 -4.24
C MET A 95 -2.95 -13.21 -5.67
N PRO A 96 -2.65 -14.50 -5.87
CA PRO A 96 -2.80 -15.12 -7.17
C PRO A 96 -4.24 -14.93 -7.66
N ARG A 97 -4.42 -14.69 -8.97
CA ARG A 97 -5.76 -14.84 -9.53
C ARG A 97 -6.09 -16.33 -9.41
N LEU A 98 -7.22 -16.65 -8.77
CA LEU A 98 -7.76 -18.00 -8.82
C LEU A 98 -8.16 -18.24 -10.28
N ASP A 99 -7.34 -18.98 -11.01
CA ASP A 99 -7.74 -19.51 -12.31
C ASP A 99 -8.99 -20.35 -12.06
N THR A 100 -10.11 -19.82 -12.52
CA THR A 100 -11.41 -20.46 -12.40
C THR A 100 -11.53 -21.48 -13.53
N GLU A 101 -10.65 -22.48 -13.54
CA GLU A 101 -10.72 -23.62 -14.46
C GLU A 101 -10.56 -24.91 -13.67
N ALA A 102 -11.56 -25.16 -12.84
CA ALA A 102 -11.92 -26.51 -12.44
C ALA A 102 -13.34 -26.75 -12.97
N GLU A 103 -13.43 -27.32 -14.18
CA GLU A 103 -14.44 -28.30 -14.62
C GLU A 103 -14.50 -28.36 -16.15
N ALA A 104 -13.77 -29.33 -16.71
CA ALA A 104 -14.16 -30.06 -17.92
C ALA A 104 -13.28 -31.33 -17.96
N SER A 105 -13.61 -32.29 -17.09
CA SER A 105 -13.32 -33.70 -17.36
C SER A 105 -14.32 -34.23 -18.38
#